data_AF-A0A7U3SQ98-F1
#
_entry.id   AF-A0A7U3SQ98-F1
#
_cell.length_a   1.000
_cell.length_b   1.000
_cell.length_c   1.000
_cell.angle_alpha   90.00
_cell.angle_beta   90.00
_cell.angle_gamma   90.00
#
_symmetry.space_group_name_H-M   'P 1'
#
loop_
_entity.id
_entity.type
_entity.pdbx_description
1 polymer ?
#
loop_
_entity_poly.entity_id
_entity_poly.type
_entity_poly.pdbx_seq_one_letter_code
_entity_poly.pdbx_strand_id
1 'polypeptide(L)'
;MNTNGSPLRVQTPSQGWKQFLTAKTRMLAAYDIAKEQGSNSHVKTRHGLVAEAEFRKWLSEFLPKRYGVTSGFIISPGISSSEHMVHYDVIIYDRLESPVLWVEDNPDSSGQGRSLAIPVEYVRAVIEVKSSFNKQSAKKAVEQLSKLKPLLARVDPANSRGKLYLPANFFCATVFFELRKEDEKDFAALDELVNATMIRRFFGGIILRAETEHKLDSGKILFRNEDVAVEPNNSTSLAFWSTSKCLKYKEDSYFSLLLNYSETYFSEFAFDILALLKGTYQPHVLSSLYCMGATYQENGNSIETRYFDPEAVKKFNEETAAILKAKGFVGFEPLDL
;
A
#
# COMPACT_ATOMS: atom_id res chain seq x y z
N MET A 1 25.69 31.11 29.06
CA MET A 1 25.12 29.79 28.71
C MET A 1 23.68 29.77 29.20
N ASN A 2 22.71 30.06 28.33
CA ASN A 2 21.29 30.02 28.70
C ASN A 2 20.76 28.61 28.45
N THR A 3 20.73 27.79 29.49
CA THR A 3 19.98 26.53 29.51
C THR A 3 18.54 26.82 29.92
N ASN A 4 17.76 27.45 29.04
CA ASN A 4 16.31 27.35 29.10
C ASN A 4 15.90 26.05 28.40
N GLY A 5 16.15 24.92 29.07
CA GLY A 5 15.79 23.59 28.57
C GLY A 5 14.30 23.35 28.72
N SER A 6 13.48 24.01 27.89
CA SER A 6 12.07 23.63 27.76
C SER A 6 11.97 22.18 27.28
N PRO A 7 11.02 21.37 27.80
CA PRO A 7 10.79 20.01 27.32
C PRO A 7 10.61 19.99 25.80
N LEU A 8 11.15 18.96 25.15
CA LEU A 8 10.93 18.73 23.72
C LEU A 8 9.42 18.61 23.45
N ARG A 9 8.96 19.28 22.39
CA ARG A 9 7.58 19.23 21.93
C ARG A 9 7.55 18.63 20.53
N VAL A 10 6.49 17.89 20.23
CA VAL A 10 6.22 17.43 18.86
C VAL A 10 6.18 18.64 17.94
N GLN A 11 6.90 18.56 16.83
CA GLN A 11 6.92 19.57 15.78
C GLN A 11 6.27 18.99 14.54
N THR A 12 5.40 19.78 13.90
CA THR A 12 4.76 19.47 12.62
C THR A 12 5.03 20.63 11.66
N PRO A 13 5.62 20.39 10.49
CA PRO A 13 6.09 19.09 10.02
C PRO A 13 7.31 18.60 10.82
N SER A 14 7.49 17.29 10.90
CA SER A 14 8.63 16.68 11.60
C SER A 14 9.94 16.91 10.83
N GLN A 15 11.06 16.92 11.56
CA GLN A 15 12.38 17.05 10.96
C GLN A 15 12.63 15.91 9.96
N GLY A 16 13.12 16.27 8.76
CA GLY A 16 13.54 15.27 7.77
C GLY A 16 12.43 14.74 6.86
N TRP A 17 11.18 15.21 6.98
CA TRP A 17 10.05 14.66 6.21
C TRP A 17 10.28 14.73 4.68
N LYS A 18 10.75 15.85 4.14
CA LYS A 18 11.10 15.97 2.70
C LYS A 18 12.26 15.07 2.29
N GLN A 19 13.28 14.95 3.15
CA GLN A 19 14.41 14.07 2.90
C GLN A 19 13.96 12.61 2.84
N PHE A 20 13.01 12.22 3.68
CA PHE A 20 12.39 10.90 3.62
C PHE A 20 11.63 10.67 2.31
N LEU A 21 10.84 11.66 1.85
CA LEU A 21 10.14 11.58 0.56
C LEU A 21 11.07 11.48 -0.66
N THR A 22 12.37 11.80 -0.51
CA THR A 22 13.36 11.63 -1.59
C THR A 22 13.50 10.16 -2.02
N ALA A 23 13.27 9.20 -1.10
CA ALA A 23 13.25 7.78 -1.45
C ALA A 23 12.15 7.46 -2.48
N LYS A 24 10.94 8.00 -2.29
CA LYS A 24 9.84 7.90 -3.25
C LYS A 24 10.21 8.50 -4.60
N THR A 25 10.80 9.69 -4.59
CA THR A 25 11.23 10.38 -5.82
C THR A 25 12.26 9.56 -6.61
N ARG A 26 13.21 8.91 -5.93
CA ARG A 26 14.21 8.05 -6.58
C ARG A 26 13.59 6.81 -7.22
N MET A 27 12.66 6.15 -6.53
CA MET A 27 11.94 4.99 -7.08
C MET A 27 11.15 5.38 -8.34
N LEU A 28 10.41 6.50 -8.28
CA LEU A 28 9.64 7.01 -9.41
C LEU A 28 10.54 7.41 -10.59
N ALA A 29 11.67 8.08 -10.33
CA ALA A 29 12.61 8.46 -11.38
C ALA A 29 13.23 7.24 -12.10
N ALA A 30 13.62 6.20 -11.35
CA ALA A 30 14.14 4.97 -11.94
C ALA A 30 13.07 4.24 -12.78
N TYR A 31 11.82 4.23 -12.30
CA TYR A 31 10.68 3.72 -13.04
C TYR A 31 10.43 4.50 -14.34
N ASP A 32 10.42 5.83 -14.29
CA ASP A 32 10.19 6.70 -15.46
C ASP A 32 11.30 6.51 -16.52
N ILE A 33 12.56 6.44 -16.11
CA ILE A 33 13.69 6.12 -17.00
C ILE A 33 13.49 4.76 -17.67
N ALA A 34 13.05 3.74 -16.93
CA ALA A 34 12.79 2.42 -17.49
C ALA A 34 11.60 2.39 -18.45
N LYS A 35 10.56 3.18 -18.18
CA LYS A 35 9.39 3.37 -19.06
C LYS A 35 9.81 4.01 -20.37
N GLU A 36 10.64 5.05 -20.33
CA GLU A 36 11.18 5.72 -21.52
C GLU A 36 12.09 4.79 -22.34
N GLN A 37 13.06 4.13 -21.71
CA GLN A 37 13.95 3.19 -22.40
C GLN A 37 13.20 1.97 -22.98
N GLY A 38 12.10 1.56 -22.35
CA GLY A 38 11.27 0.43 -22.79
C GLY A 38 10.26 0.79 -23.89
N SER A 39 10.06 2.08 -24.20
CA SER A 39 9.02 2.54 -25.13
C SER A 39 9.21 2.00 -26.57
N ASN A 40 10.46 1.79 -26.99
CA ASN A 40 10.83 1.25 -28.30
C ASN A 40 11.08 -0.27 -28.30
N SER A 41 10.88 -0.96 -27.17
CA SER A 41 11.04 -2.41 -27.09
C SER A 41 9.72 -3.13 -27.39
N HIS A 42 9.80 -4.27 -28.10
CA HIS A 42 8.65 -5.15 -28.30
C HIS A 42 8.07 -5.70 -26.98
N VAL A 43 8.89 -5.81 -25.94
CA VAL A 43 8.49 -6.33 -24.62
C VAL A 43 8.40 -5.17 -23.62
N LYS A 44 7.17 -4.72 -23.35
CA LYS A 44 6.88 -3.60 -22.44
C LYS A 44 6.88 -4.00 -20.94
N THR A 45 7.51 -5.09 -20.52
CA THR A 45 7.49 -5.53 -19.10
C THR A 45 8.63 -4.97 -18.25
N ARG A 46 9.66 -4.38 -18.88
CA ARG A 46 10.88 -3.92 -18.20
C ARG A 46 10.64 -2.91 -17.07
N HIS A 47 9.73 -1.95 -17.26
CA HIS A 47 9.43 -0.94 -16.24
C HIS A 47 8.74 -1.56 -15.01
N GLY A 48 7.96 -2.63 -15.18
CA GLY A 48 7.39 -3.39 -14.07
C GLY A 48 8.47 -4.07 -13.22
N LEU A 49 9.45 -4.72 -13.88
CA LEU A 49 10.59 -5.33 -13.18
C LEU A 49 11.43 -4.31 -12.40
N VAL A 50 11.62 -3.11 -12.97
CA VAL A 50 12.32 -2.01 -12.29
C VAL A 50 11.51 -1.50 -11.11
N ALA A 51 10.20 -1.35 -11.25
CA ALA A 51 9.31 -0.96 -10.15
C ALA A 51 9.43 -1.94 -8.96
N GLU A 52 9.31 -3.24 -9.23
CA GLU A 52 9.48 -4.28 -8.21
C GLU A 52 10.86 -4.20 -7.53
N ALA A 53 11.94 -4.12 -8.31
CA ALA A 53 13.30 -4.12 -7.79
C ALA A 53 13.62 -2.86 -6.95
N GLU A 54 13.20 -1.68 -7.40
CA GLU A 54 13.43 -0.42 -6.67
C GLU A 54 12.60 -0.38 -5.38
N PHE A 55 11.37 -0.93 -5.39
CA PHE A 55 10.57 -1.04 -4.18
C PHE A 55 11.17 -2.02 -3.17
N ARG A 56 11.66 -3.20 -3.62
CA ARG A 56 12.41 -4.15 -2.76
C ARG A 56 13.66 -3.52 -2.16
N LYS A 57 14.41 -2.78 -2.97
CA LYS A 57 15.62 -2.07 -2.54
C LYS A 57 15.30 -1.03 -1.46
N TRP A 58 14.30 -0.18 -1.69
CA TRP A 58 13.86 0.80 -0.70
C TRP A 58 13.44 0.15 0.62
N LEU A 59 12.61 -0.90 0.59
CA LEU A 59 12.22 -1.63 1.80
C LEU A 59 13.45 -2.23 2.53
N SER A 60 14.43 -2.77 1.81
CA SER A 60 15.66 -3.33 2.39
C SER A 60 16.56 -2.29 3.08
N GLU A 61 16.51 -1.05 2.59
CA GLU A 61 17.24 0.10 3.15
C GLU A 61 16.49 0.70 4.36
N PHE A 62 15.16 0.78 4.27
CA PHE A 62 14.30 1.37 5.30
C PHE A 62 14.06 0.45 6.50
N LEU A 63 13.79 -0.84 6.27
CA LEU A 63 13.43 -1.77 7.34
C LEU A 63 14.64 -2.14 8.22
N PRO A 64 14.43 -2.41 9.52
CA PRO A 64 15.46 -2.97 10.38
C PRO A 64 16.07 -4.24 9.78
N LYS A 65 17.38 -4.46 9.97
CA LYS A 65 18.12 -5.58 9.36
C LYS A 65 17.65 -6.97 9.78
N ARG A 66 16.82 -7.07 10.84
CA ARG A 66 16.10 -8.31 11.17
C ARG A 66 15.16 -8.75 10.05
N TYR A 67 14.60 -7.82 9.30
CA TYR A 67 13.72 -8.13 8.19
C TYR A 67 14.51 -8.24 6.89
N GLY A 68 14.44 -9.39 6.25
CA GLY A 68 14.91 -9.59 4.89
C GLY A 68 13.79 -9.23 3.91
N VAL A 69 14.17 -8.71 2.74
CA VAL A 69 13.25 -8.38 1.65
C VAL A 69 13.78 -9.03 0.38
N THR A 70 12.94 -9.72 -0.36
CA THR A 70 13.32 -10.48 -1.55
C THR A 70 12.13 -10.70 -2.47
N SER A 71 12.37 -11.01 -3.75
CA SER A 71 11.40 -11.78 -4.53
C SER A 71 11.59 -13.27 -4.30
N GLY A 72 10.63 -14.08 -4.72
CA GLY A 72 10.82 -15.52 -4.84
C GLY A 72 9.64 -16.32 -4.34
N PHE A 73 9.92 -17.40 -3.60
CA PHE A 73 8.96 -18.46 -3.34
C PHE A 73 8.75 -18.66 -1.84
N ILE A 74 7.52 -18.99 -1.46
CA ILE A 74 7.19 -19.40 -0.09
C ILE A 74 7.06 -20.90 -0.07
N ILE A 75 7.89 -21.56 0.75
CA ILE A 75 7.97 -23.01 0.79
C ILE A 75 7.26 -23.52 2.04
N SER A 76 6.30 -24.40 1.82
CA SER A 76 5.59 -25.09 2.89
C SER A 76 5.61 -26.60 2.62
N PRO A 77 5.90 -27.43 3.63
CA PRO A 77 5.73 -28.88 3.49
C PRO A 77 4.26 -29.30 3.36
N GLY A 78 3.31 -28.38 3.53
CA GLY A 78 1.89 -28.59 3.27
C GLY A 78 1.49 -28.45 1.79
N ILE A 79 2.40 -28.03 0.91
CA ILE A 79 2.17 -27.94 -0.54
C ILE A 79 2.85 -29.13 -1.22
N SER A 80 2.16 -29.79 -2.16
CA SER A 80 2.73 -30.91 -2.90
C SER A 80 3.90 -30.46 -3.79
N SER A 81 4.96 -31.28 -3.85
CA SER A 81 6.10 -31.07 -4.77
C SER A 81 5.72 -31.05 -6.25
N SER A 82 4.55 -31.58 -6.62
CA SER A 82 4.04 -31.56 -7.99
C SER A 82 3.34 -30.25 -8.37
N GLU A 83 3.09 -29.36 -7.40
CA GLU A 83 2.48 -28.06 -7.67
C GLU A 83 3.52 -27.06 -8.18
N HIS A 84 3.07 -26.15 -9.05
CA HIS A 84 3.93 -25.10 -9.56
C HIS A 84 4.23 -24.09 -8.45
N MET A 85 5.50 -23.74 -8.31
CA MET A 85 5.91 -22.72 -7.35
C MET A 85 5.35 -21.36 -7.74
N VAL A 86 4.82 -20.65 -6.73
CA VAL A 86 4.29 -19.30 -6.92
C VAL A 86 5.40 -18.30 -6.61
N HIS A 87 5.77 -17.52 -7.62
CA HIS A 87 6.70 -16.40 -7.46
C HIS A 87 5.95 -15.19 -6.91
N TYR A 88 6.54 -14.51 -5.93
CA TYR A 88 6.02 -13.28 -5.32
C TYR A 88 6.99 -12.12 -5.52
N ASP A 89 6.44 -10.96 -5.87
CA ASP A 89 7.18 -9.73 -6.14
C ASP A 89 8.00 -9.28 -4.92
N VAL A 90 7.39 -9.31 -3.74
CA VAL A 90 8.03 -8.93 -2.48
C VAL A 90 7.62 -9.88 -1.35
N ILE A 91 8.59 -10.49 -0.72
CA ILE A 91 8.48 -11.26 0.52
C ILE A 91 9.30 -10.54 1.58
N ILE A 92 8.66 -10.19 2.70
CA ILE A 92 9.34 -9.73 3.91
C ILE A 92 9.39 -10.91 4.88
N TYR A 93 10.58 -11.24 5.37
CA TYR A 93 10.79 -12.39 6.25
C TYR A 93 11.73 -12.10 7.42
N ASP A 94 11.72 -12.95 8.43
CA ASP A 94 12.63 -12.88 9.57
C ASP A 94 14.03 -13.39 9.19
N ARG A 95 14.92 -12.48 8.82
CA ARG A 95 16.25 -12.82 8.29
C ARG A 95 17.21 -13.36 9.34
N LEU A 96 17.00 -13.06 10.62
CA LEU A 96 17.90 -13.55 11.66
C LEU A 96 17.69 -15.04 11.93
N GLU A 97 16.45 -15.51 11.81
CA GLU A 97 16.07 -16.88 12.16
C GLU A 97 15.82 -17.76 10.93
N SER A 98 15.48 -17.18 9.77
CA SER A 98 15.16 -17.95 8.58
C SER A 98 16.40 -18.53 7.91
N PRO A 99 16.42 -19.85 7.63
CA PRO A 99 17.29 -20.36 6.58
C PRO A 99 16.80 -19.86 5.21
N VAL A 100 17.71 -19.79 4.25
CA VAL A 100 17.37 -19.66 2.82
C VAL A 100 17.54 -21.04 2.21
N LEU A 101 16.45 -21.64 1.73
CA LEU A 101 16.48 -23.03 1.28
C LEU A 101 17.24 -23.20 -0.04
N TRP A 102 17.01 -22.29 -0.97
CA TRP A 102 17.82 -22.13 -2.18
C TRP A 102 17.68 -20.71 -2.74
N VAL A 103 18.58 -20.40 -3.68
CA VAL A 103 18.61 -19.16 -4.44
C VAL A 103 18.44 -19.53 -5.91
N GLU A 104 17.40 -19.00 -6.55
CA GLU A 104 17.31 -19.01 -8.00
C GLU A 104 18.04 -17.76 -8.53
N ASP A 105 19.27 -17.99 -8.97
CA ASP A 105 20.10 -16.99 -9.65
C ASP A 105 19.92 -17.13 -11.16
N ASN A 106 19.48 -16.07 -11.82
CA ASN A 106 19.66 -15.91 -13.25
C ASN A 106 21.02 -15.21 -13.47
N PRO A 107 21.91 -15.68 -14.35
CA PRO A 107 23.18 -15.02 -14.68
C PRO A 107 23.05 -13.53 -15.02
N ASP A 108 21.88 -13.11 -15.52
CA ASP A 108 21.57 -11.72 -15.90
C ASP A 108 20.89 -10.89 -14.77
N SER A 109 20.64 -11.48 -13.60
CA SER A 109 19.99 -10.80 -12.48
C SER A 109 20.99 -10.05 -11.59
N SER A 110 20.70 -8.77 -11.32
CA SER A 110 21.37 -8.05 -10.22
C SER A 110 21.13 -8.74 -8.87
N GLY A 111 21.87 -8.38 -7.82
CA GLY A 111 21.63 -8.90 -6.46
C GLY A 111 20.19 -8.68 -5.93
N GLN A 112 19.43 -7.76 -6.53
CA GLN A 112 18.00 -7.48 -6.26
C GLN A 112 17.02 -8.28 -7.14
N GLY A 113 17.53 -9.01 -8.14
CA GLY A 113 16.79 -9.91 -9.02
C GLY A 113 16.93 -11.39 -8.68
N ARG A 114 17.57 -11.70 -7.55
CA ARG A 114 17.65 -13.07 -7.01
C ARG A 114 16.32 -13.46 -6.40
N SER A 115 15.82 -14.64 -6.74
CA SER A 115 14.61 -15.18 -6.12
C SER A 115 15.01 -16.15 -5.00
N LEU A 116 14.54 -15.90 -3.78
CA LEU A 116 14.84 -16.74 -2.62
C LEU A 116 13.65 -17.63 -2.29
N ALA A 117 13.95 -18.84 -1.85
CA ALA A 117 12.95 -19.75 -1.30
C ALA A 117 12.97 -19.68 0.23
N ILE A 118 11.89 -19.14 0.79
CA ILE A 118 11.76 -18.84 2.23
C ILE A 118 10.72 -19.80 2.85
N PRO A 119 11.05 -20.49 3.96
CA PRO A 119 10.07 -21.31 4.65
C PRO A 119 8.90 -20.48 5.20
N VAL A 120 7.69 -21.04 5.11
CA VAL A 120 6.42 -20.37 5.39
C VAL A 120 6.36 -19.70 6.78
N GLU A 121 6.99 -20.28 7.80
CA GLU A 121 6.95 -19.78 9.18
C GLU A 121 7.75 -18.49 9.42
N TYR A 122 8.73 -18.21 8.57
CA TYR A 122 9.56 -17.01 8.68
C TYR A 122 9.02 -15.85 7.86
N VAL A 123 8.05 -16.10 6.97
CA VAL A 123 7.42 -15.06 6.17
C VAL A 123 6.53 -14.17 7.06
N ARG A 124 6.78 -12.86 6.99
CA ARG A 124 6.05 -11.83 7.75
C ARG A 124 5.09 -11.05 6.86
N ALA A 125 5.42 -10.84 5.59
CA ALA A 125 4.51 -10.21 4.66
C ALA A 125 4.76 -10.58 3.20
N VAL A 126 3.72 -10.42 2.38
CA VAL A 126 3.82 -10.43 0.92
C VAL A 126 3.23 -9.15 0.36
N ILE A 127 3.96 -8.47 -0.51
CA ILE A 127 3.49 -7.25 -1.17
C ILE A 127 3.53 -7.47 -2.68
N GLU A 128 2.38 -7.26 -3.31
CA GLU A 128 2.23 -7.35 -4.74
C GLU A 128 2.46 -5.97 -5.38
N VAL A 129 3.32 -5.89 -6.39
CA VAL A 129 3.69 -4.61 -7.01
C VAL A 129 3.17 -4.57 -8.44
N LYS A 130 2.58 -3.44 -8.84
CA LYS A 130 2.14 -3.20 -10.21
C LYS A 130 2.58 -1.82 -10.66
N SER A 131 2.83 -1.69 -11.96
CA SER A 131 3.29 -0.44 -12.57
C SER A 131 2.25 0.68 -12.45
N SER A 132 0.99 0.39 -12.80
CA SER A 132 -0.09 1.36 -12.80
C SER A 132 -1.33 0.81 -12.09
N PHE A 133 -2.16 1.68 -11.51
CA PHE A 133 -3.45 1.34 -10.92
C PHE A 133 -4.57 1.51 -11.95
N ASN A 134 -5.19 0.40 -12.33
CA ASN A 134 -6.39 0.32 -13.18
C ASN A 134 -7.07 -1.03 -12.98
N LYS A 135 -8.23 -1.27 -13.60
CA LYS A 135 -9.01 -2.50 -13.45
C LYS A 135 -8.18 -3.75 -13.70
N GLN A 136 -7.41 -3.79 -14.79
CA GLN A 136 -6.67 -4.98 -15.17
C GLN A 136 -5.55 -5.31 -14.17
N SER A 137 -4.79 -4.29 -13.76
CA SER A 137 -3.68 -4.45 -12.80
C SER A 137 -4.17 -4.77 -11.39
N ALA A 138 -5.26 -4.13 -10.94
CA ALA A 138 -5.90 -4.42 -9.66
C ALA A 138 -6.41 -5.86 -9.62
N LYS A 139 -7.10 -6.32 -10.67
CA LYS A 139 -7.55 -7.71 -10.80
C LYS A 139 -6.38 -8.69 -10.74
N LYS A 140 -5.32 -8.45 -11.51
CA LYS A 140 -4.11 -9.28 -11.50
C LYS A 140 -3.46 -9.34 -10.11
N ALA A 141 -3.43 -8.21 -9.39
CA ALA A 141 -2.88 -8.18 -8.04
C ALA A 141 -3.70 -9.03 -7.07
N VAL A 142 -5.04 -8.96 -7.14
CA VAL A 142 -5.94 -9.82 -6.34
C VAL A 142 -5.76 -11.29 -6.69
N GLU A 143 -5.68 -11.63 -7.98
CA GLU A 143 -5.46 -13.00 -8.45
C GLU A 143 -4.12 -13.56 -7.94
N GLN A 144 -3.06 -12.75 -7.98
CA GLN A 144 -1.74 -13.13 -7.49
C GLN A 144 -1.73 -13.33 -5.97
N LEU A 145 -2.25 -12.36 -5.20
CA LEU A 145 -2.36 -12.50 -3.74
C LEU A 145 -3.28 -13.66 -3.34
N SER A 146 -4.31 -13.98 -4.12
CA SER A 146 -5.21 -15.12 -3.87
C SER A 146 -4.48 -16.46 -3.91
N LYS A 147 -3.31 -16.56 -4.55
CA LYS A 147 -2.47 -17.76 -4.52
C LYS A 147 -1.93 -18.06 -3.12
N LEU A 148 -1.99 -17.12 -2.17
CA LEU A 148 -1.66 -17.35 -0.76
C LEU A 148 -2.73 -18.14 0.00
N LYS A 149 -3.95 -18.29 -0.54
CA LYS A 149 -5.08 -18.91 0.16
C LYS A 149 -4.77 -20.29 0.78
N PRO A 150 -4.06 -21.22 0.12
CA PRO A 150 -3.70 -22.50 0.74
C PRO A 150 -2.84 -22.30 2.01
N LEU A 151 -1.88 -21.38 1.97
CA LEU A 151 -1.00 -21.05 3.09
C LEU A 151 -1.70 -20.22 4.18
N LEU A 152 -2.83 -19.60 3.88
CA LEU A 152 -3.60 -18.78 4.81
C LEU A 152 -4.77 -19.52 5.48
N ALA A 153 -5.06 -20.75 5.03
CA ALA A 153 -6.25 -21.51 5.43
C ALA A 153 -6.37 -21.72 6.94
N ARG A 154 -5.25 -21.77 7.66
CA ARG A 154 -5.19 -21.91 9.12
C ARG A 154 -4.01 -21.11 9.69
N VAL A 155 -3.87 -21.17 11.00
CA VAL A 155 -2.70 -20.70 11.74
C VAL A 155 -2.22 -21.89 12.57
N ASP A 156 -0.95 -22.26 12.41
CA ASP A 156 -0.38 -23.34 13.22
C ASP A 156 -0.30 -22.95 14.70
N PRO A 157 -0.55 -23.89 15.63
CA PRO A 157 -0.27 -23.68 17.04
C PRO A 157 1.21 -23.30 17.26
N ALA A 158 1.46 -22.45 18.27
CA ALA A 158 2.82 -21.98 18.57
C ALA A 158 3.82 -23.14 18.72
N ASN A 159 3.42 -24.22 19.38
CA ASN A 159 4.25 -25.39 19.67
C ASN A 159 4.23 -26.49 18.59
N SER A 160 3.61 -26.26 17.42
CA SER A 160 3.64 -27.24 16.33
C SER A 160 5.06 -27.40 15.78
N ARG A 161 5.49 -28.66 15.62
CA ARG A 161 6.79 -29.01 15.00
C ARG A 161 6.80 -28.81 13.49
N GLY A 162 5.65 -29.02 12.83
CA GLY A 162 5.47 -28.75 11.41
C GLY A 162 4.73 -27.43 11.25
N LYS A 163 5.38 -26.45 10.59
CA LYS A 163 4.72 -25.21 10.19
C LYS A 163 4.29 -25.35 8.74
N LEU A 164 2.99 -25.31 8.52
CA LEU A 164 2.35 -25.51 7.22
C LEU A 164 1.78 -24.20 6.68
N TYR A 165 1.42 -23.28 7.57
CA TYR A 165 0.66 -22.07 7.25
C TYR A 165 1.42 -20.80 7.61
N LEU A 166 1.04 -19.71 6.95
CA LEU A 166 1.58 -18.39 7.25
C LEU A 166 1.21 -17.97 8.68
N PRO A 167 2.13 -17.31 9.42
CA PRO A 167 1.92 -16.90 10.80
C PRO A 167 0.65 -16.08 11.05
N ALA A 168 0.22 -15.99 12.32
CA ALA A 168 -0.93 -15.19 12.72
C ALA A 168 -0.75 -13.68 12.45
N ASN A 169 0.48 -13.21 12.57
CA ASN A 169 0.92 -11.83 12.35
C ASN A 169 1.37 -11.55 10.92
N PHE A 170 1.20 -12.51 10.00
CA PHE A 170 1.38 -12.26 8.57
C PHE A 170 0.43 -11.15 8.08
N PHE A 171 0.85 -10.36 7.10
CA PHE A 171 -0.04 -9.47 6.34
C PHE A 171 0.32 -9.45 4.85
N CYS A 172 -0.61 -8.98 4.01
CA CYS A 172 -0.31 -8.68 2.62
C CYS A 172 -0.82 -7.33 2.18
N ALA A 173 -0.22 -6.75 1.15
CA ALA A 173 -0.57 -5.43 0.64
C ALA A 173 -0.35 -5.35 -0.88
N THR A 174 -0.83 -4.26 -1.47
CA THR A 174 -0.58 -3.91 -2.87
C THR A 174 0.16 -2.58 -2.99
N VAL A 175 1.01 -2.45 -4.00
CA VAL A 175 1.71 -1.21 -4.33
C VAL A 175 1.54 -0.96 -5.82
N PHE A 176 1.08 0.23 -6.16
CA PHE A 176 1.01 0.72 -7.53
C PHE A 176 1.96 1.90 -7.69
N PHE A 177 2.78 1.90 -8.73
CA PHE A 177 3.75 2.99 -8.92
C PHE A 177 3.07 4.28 -9.39
N GLU A 178 2.06 4.19 -10.25
CA GLU A 178 1.33 5.36 -10.73
C GLU A 178 -0.18 5.12 -10.90
N LEU A 179 -0.97 6.19 -10.74
CA LEU A 179 -2.29 6.33 -11.35
C LEU A 179 -2.12 7.27 -12.55
N ARG A 180 -2.39 6.75 -13.75
CA ARG A 180 -2.24 7.51 -15.00
C ARG A 180 -3.48 8.37 -15.24
N LYS A 181 -3.30 9.47 -15.95
CA LYS A 181 -4.40 10.37 -16.28
C LYS A 181 -5.53 9.66 -17.03
N GLU A 182 -5.21 8.74 -17.94
CA GLU A 182 -6.23 7.97 -18.67
C GLU A 182 -6.99 6.95 -17.80
N ASP A 183 -6.41 6.53 -16.67
CA ASP A 183 -6.96 5.52 -15.78
C ASP A 183 -7.76 6.13 -14.61
N GLU A 184 -7.75 7.46 -14.43
CA GLU A 184 -8.40 8.16 -13.31
C GLU A 184 -9.91 7.94 -13.17
N LYS A 185 -10.58 7.57 -14.27
CA LYS A 185 -12.02 7.28 -14.29
C LYS A 185 -12.32 5.78 -14.26
N ASP A 186 -11.30 4.93 -14.17
CA ASP A 186 -11.48 3.47 -14.11
C ASP A 186 -11.80 3.01 -12.69
N PHE A 187 -12.92 3.49 -12.13
CA PHE A 187 -13.36 3.18 -10.76
C PHE A 187 -13.53 1.67 -10.51
N ALA A 188 -13.70 0.89 -11.57
CA ALA A 188 -13.70 -0.57 -11.50
C ALA A 188 -12.39 -1.14 -10.94
N ALA A 189 -11.28 -0.39 -10.97
CA ALA A 189 -10.04 -0.75 -10.30
C ALA A 189 -10.22 -0.98 -8.79
N LEU A 190 -10.94 -0.09 -8.09
CA LEU A 190 -11.24 -0.26 -6.68
C LEU A 190 -12.22 -1.42 -6.43
N ASP A 191 -13.19 -1.60 -7.35
CA ASP A 191 -14.16 -2.70 -7.28
C ASP A 191 -13.55 -4.09 -7.50
N GLU A 192 -12.47 -4.18 -8.27
CA GLU A 192 -11.70 -5.41 -8.38
C GLU A 192 -10.87 -5.60 -7.11
N LEU A 193 -10.21 -4.55 -6.63
CA LEU A 193 -9.30 -4.62 -5.48
C LEU A 193 -10.02 -4.97 -4.16
N VAL A 194 -11.30 -4.58 -3.98
CA VAL A 194 -12.07 -4.92 -2.77
C VAL A 194 -12.13 -6.43 -2.53
N ASN A 195 -11.98 -7.27 -3.56
CA ASN A 195 -11.94 -8.72 -3.39
C ASN A 195 -10.71 -9.20 -2.60
N ALA A 196 -9.61 -8.42 -2.57
CA ALA A 196 -8.44 -8.74 -1.75
C ALA A 196 -8.74 -8.68 -0.25
N THR A 197 -9.80 -7.99 0.17
CA THR A 197 -10.21 -7.92 1.58
C THR A 197 -10.62 -9.27 2.16
N MET A 198 -10.98 -10.22 1.31
CA MET A 198 -11.27 -11.60 1.70
C MET A 198 -9.99 -12.41 2.00
N ILE A 199 -8.82 -11.88 1.68
CA ILE A 199 -7.53 -12.47 2.00
C ILE A 199 -7.19 -12.11 3.44
N ARG A 200 -6.93 -13.14 4.27
CA ARG A 200 -6.58 -12.97 5.68
C ARG A 200 -5.43 -11.96 5.80
N ARG A 201 -5.67 -10.89 6.56
CA ARG A 201 -4.70 -9.82 6.87
C ARG A 201 -4.25 -9.02 5.65
N PHE A 202 -5.12 -8.84 4.66
CA PHE A 202 -4.92 -7.80 3.66
C PHE A 202 -4.97 -6.42 4.34
N PHE A 203 -3.90 -5.64 4.20
CA PHE A 203 -3.72 -4.34 4.82
C PHE A 203 -4.30 -3.19 3.98
N GLY A 204 -4.40 -3.40 2.66
CA GLY A 204 -4.70 -2.34 1.69
C GLY A 204 -3.53 -2.12 0.75
N GLY A 205 -3.21 -0.86 0.46
CA GLY A 205 -2.12 -0.55 -0.44
C GLY A 205 -1.79 0.93 -0.57
N ILE A 206 -0.84 1.22 -1.44
CA ILE A 206 -0.42 2.58 -1.79
C ILE A 206 -0.26 2.74 -3.29
N ILE A 207 -0.59 3.93 -3.78
CA ILE A 207 -0.28 4.44 -5.12
C ILE A 207 0.81 5.50 -4.94
N LEU A 208 2.01 5.29 -5.48
CA LEU A 208 3.15 6.18 -5.18
C LEU A 208 2.97 7.59 -5.76
N ARG A 209 2.31 7.72 -6.93
CA ARG A 209 2.01 9.00 -7.61
C ARG A 209 0.69 8.90 -8.38
N ALA A 210 -0.09 9.97 -8.45
CA ALA A 210 -1.05 10.19 -9.54
C ALA A 210 -0.49 11.27 -10.49
N GLU A 211 -0.63 11.09 -11.80
CA GLU A 211 -0.02 12.00 -12.80
C GLU A 211 -0.58 13.44 -12.75
N THR A 212 -1.81 13.60 -12.27
CA THR A 212 -2.50 14.89 -12.15
C THR A 212 -2.38 15.54 -10.77
N GLU A 213 -1.84 14.83 -9.79
CA GLU A 213 -1.69 15.32 -8.42
C GLU A 213 -0.30 15.90 -8.15
N HIS A 214 -0.17 16.59 -7.02
CA HIS A 214 1.13 17.12 -6.60
C HIS A 214 2.13 15.97 -6.41
N LYS A 215 3.38 16.16 -6.88
CA LYS A 215 4.43 15.11 -6.88
C LYS A 215 4.72 14.50 -5.50
N LEU A 216 4.42 15.22 -4.42
CA LEU A 216 4.63 14.75 -3.05
C LEU A 216 3.47 13.88 -2.55
N ASP A 217 2.32 13.92 -3.21
CA ASP A 217 1.16 13.13 -2.84
C ASP A 217 1.34 11.66 -3.21
N SER A 218 0.74 10.81 -2.38
CA SER A 218 0.57 9.39 -2.66
C SER A 218 -0.85 9.00 -2.29
N GLY A 219 -1.43 8.06 -3.03
CA GLY A 219 -2.77 7.55 -2.78
C GLY A 219 -2.72 6.42 -1.76
N LYS A 220 -3.48 6.49 -0.66
CA LYS A 220 -3.58 5.40 0.31
C LYS A 220 -4.87 4.65 0.07
N ILE A 221 -4.77 3.33 -0.09
CA ILE A 221 -5.91 2.43 -0.22
C ILE A 221 -6.19 1.85 1.16
N LEU A 222 -7.24 2.37 1.78
CA LEU A 222 -7.65 2.09 3.14
C LEU A 222 -8.82 1.12 3.16
N PHE A 223 -8.77 0.20 4.11
CA PHE A 223 -9.85 -0.73 4.38
C PHE A 223 -10.90 -0.09 5.29
N ARG A 224 -12.19 -0.28 4.96
CA ARG A 224 -13.32 0.19 5.75
C ARG A 224 -14.30 -0.95 6.05
N ASN A 225 -14.79 -0.97 7.28
CA ASN A 225 -15.90 -1.81 7.70
C ASN A 225 -17.16 -0.95 7.68
N GLU A 226 -18.19 -1.41 6.97
CA GLU A 226 -19.50 -0.75 6.93
C GLU A 226 -20.57 -1.71 7.45
N ASP A 227 -21.54 -1.16 8.17
CA ASP A 227 -22.70 -1.93 8.66
C ASP A 227 -23.86 -1.92 7.65
N VAL A 228 -23.77 -1.07 6.62
CA VAL A 228 -24.74 -0.96 5.54
C VAL A 228 -24.05 -0.93 4.18
N ALA A 229 -24.75 -1.40 3.15
CA ALA A 229 -24.28 -1.25 1.78
C ALA A 229 -24.31 0.24 1.39
N VAL A 230 -23.14 0.83 1.17
CA VAL A 230 -22.97 2.19 0.67
C VAL A 230 -22.60 2.12 -0.81
N GLU A 231 -23.23 2.96 -1.62
CA GLU A 231 -22.87 3.11 -3.03
C GLU A 231 -21.45 3.71 -3.17
N PRO A 232 -20.66 3.25 -4.16
CA PRO A 232 -19.34 3.80 -4.42
C PRO A 232 -19.38 5.29 -4.74
N ASN A 233 -18.44 6.07 -4.19
CA ASN A 233 -18.21 7.44 -4.62
C ASN A 233 -17.32 7.45 -5.89
N ASN A 234 -17.98 7.51 -7.05
CA ASN A 234 -17.36 7.55 -8.38
C ASN A 234 -17.56 8.91 -9.09
N SER A 235 -17.75 10.00 -8.34
CA SER A 235 -18.21 11.28 -8.89
C SER A 235 -17.16 11.97 -9.78
N THR A 236 -15.88 11.88 -9.40
CA THR A 236 -14.86 12.77 -9.95
C THR A 236 -13.61 12.05 -10.45
N SER A 237 -12.73 11.57 -9.60
CA SER A 237 -11.48 10.96 -10.04
C SER A 237 -10.95 10.06 -8.94
N LEU A 238 -10.35 8.95 -9.33
CA LEU A 238 -9.57 8.10 -8.44
C LEU A 238 -8.40 8.85 -7.79
N ALA A 239 -7.97 10.00 -8.34
CA ALA A 239 -6.91 10.83 -7.78
C ALA A 239 -7.34 11.72 -6.60
N PHE A 240 -8.65 11.83 -6.33
CA PHE A 240 -9.18 12.73 -5.29
C PHE A 240 -9.65 11.96 -4.06
N TRP A 241 -10.87 11.44 -4.12
CA TRP A 241 -11.53 10.69 -3.09
C TRP A 241 -12.48 9.71 -3.78
N SER A 242 -12.30 8.42 -3.55
CA SER A 242 -13.13 7.40 -4.18
C SER A 242 -13.30 6.22 -3.26
N THR A 243 -14.46 5.57 -3.34
CA THR A 243 -14.71 4.33 -2.61
C THR A 243 -15.07 3.21 -3.55
N SER A 244 -14.71 1.98 -3.21
CA SER A 244 -15.19 0.80 -3.94
C SER A 244 -16.67 0.55 -3.66
N LYS A 245 -17.26 -0.36 -4.43
CA LYS A 245 -18.46 -1.08 -4.01
C LYS A 245 -18.26 -1.78 -2.67
N CYS A 246 -19.37 -2.01 -1.98
CA CYS A 246 -19.40 -2.83 -0.79
C CYS A 246 -19.34 -4.32 -1.14
N LEU A 247 -18.49 -5.07 -0.43
CA LEU A 247 -18.40 -6.52 -0.47
C LEU A 247 -18.96 -7.09 0.82
N LYS A 248 -20.11 -7.76 0.74
CA LYS A 248 -20.76 -8.38 1.91
C LYS A 248 -19.92 -9.56 2.40
N TYR A 249 -19.63 -9.62 3.70
CA TYR A 249 -18.90 -10.74 4.30
C TYR A 249 -19.67 -11.45 5.43
N LYS A 250 -20.60 -10.76 6.09
CA LYS A 250 -21.58 -11.32 7.05
C LYS A 250 -22.93 -10.61 6.91
N GLU A 251 -23.93 -11.11 7.63
CA GLU A 251 -25.20 -10.39 7.79
C GLU A 251 -24.91 -9.01 8.39
N ASP A 252 -25.41 -7.96 7.72
CA ASP A 252 -25.20 -6.56 8.07
C ASP A 252 -23.74 -6.16 8.32
N SER A 253 -22.81 -6.75 7.55
CA SER A 253 -21.41 -6.32 7.56
C SER A 253 -20.77 -6.43 6.19
N TYR A 254 -20.18 -5.31 5.77
CA TYR A 254 -19.60 -5.10 4.46
C TYR A 254 -18.17 -4.58 4.58
N PHE A 255 -17.36 -4.91 3.60
CA PHE A 255 -16.06 -4.29 3.38
C PHE A 255 -16.15 -3.32 2.21
N SER A 256 -15.53 -2.15 2.37
CA SER A 256 -15.27 -1.24 1.26
C SER A 256 -13.83 -0.77 1.31
N LEU A 257 -13.33 -0.25 0.20
CA LEU A 257 -12.04 0.42 0.14
C LEU A 257 -12.28 1.92 -0.03
N LEU A 258 -11.43 2.71 0.62
CA LEU A 258 -11.30 4.15 0.40
C LEU A 258 -9.94 4.42 -0.25
N LEU A 259 -9.93 5.22 -1.31
CA LEU A 259 -8.73 5.79 -1.88
C LEU A 259 -8.80 7.31 -1.76
N ASN A 260 -7.78 7.89 -1.15
CA ASN A 260 -7.54 9.33 -1.11
C ASN A 260 -6.03 9.61 -1.13
N TYR A 261 -5.65 10.88 -1.32
CA TYR A 261 -4.26 11.29 -1.47
C TYR A 261 -3.82 12.22 -0.34
N SER A 262 -2.54 12.17 0.01
CA SER A 262 -1.90 13.06 0.99
C SER A 262 -0.39 13.03 0.82
N GLU A 263 0.29 14.14 1.12
CA GLU A 263 1.76 14.17 1.23
C GLU A 263 2.26 13.27 2.38
N THR A 264 1.41 12.97 3.36
CA THR A 264 1.75 12.14 4.52
C THR A 264 1.70 10.64 4.23
N TYR A 265 0.95 10.20 3.21
CA TYR A 265 0.60 8.79 3.05
C TYR A 265 1.76 7.88 2.69
N PHE A 266 2.79 8.38 2.02
CA PHE A 266 4.01 7.59 1.83
C PHE A 266 4.72 7.29 3.16
N SER A 267 4.85 8.29 4.02
CA SER A 267 5.42 8.13 5.36
C SER A 267 4.57 7.22 6.23
N GLU A 268 3.25 7.43 6.25
CA GLU A 268 2.34 6.56 6.99
C GLU A 268 2.45 5.11 6.55
N PHE A 269 2.36 4.84 5.24
CA PHE A 269 2.46 3.48 4.71
C PHE A 269 3.79 2.80 5.12
N ALA A 270 4.91 3.52 5.06
CA ALA A 270 6.20 3.00 5.47
C ALA A 270 6.23 2.61 6.95
N PHE A 271 5.75 3.49 7.83
CA PHE A 271 5.74 3.21 9.27
C PHE A 271 4.63 2.24 9.69
N ASP A 272 3.52 2.16 8.96
CA ASP A 272 2.47 1.17 9.14
C ASP A 272 3.00 -0.25 8.84
N ILE A 273 3.79 -0.42 7.77
CA ILE A 273 4.52 -1.67 7.51
C ILE A 273 5.39 -2.05 8.72
N LEU A 274 6.16 -1.09 9.24
CA LEU A 274 7.04 -1.36 10.38
C LEU A 274 6.25 -1.74 11.64
N ALA A 275 5.12 -1.08 11.89
CA ALA A 275 4.24 -1.39 13.02
C ALA A 275 3.56 -2.76 12.86
N LEU A 276 3.14 -3.13 11.65
CA LEU A 276 2.58 -4.45 11.33
C LEU A 276 3.62 -5.55 11.59
N LEU A 277 4.84 -5.35 11.11
CA LEU A 277 5.95 -6.29 11.32
C LEU A 277 6.33 -6.46 12.80
N LYS A 278 6.11 -5.44 13.62
CA LYS A 278 6.31 -5.47 15.09
C LYS A 278 5.09 -5.95 15.87
N GLY A 279 3.93 -6.08 15.23
CA GLY A 279 2.66 -6.38 15.89
C GLY A 279 2.11 -5.22 16.74
N THR A 280 2.54 -3.98 16.48
CA THR A 280 2.11 -2.77 17.21
C THR A 280 1.17 -1.88 16.40
N TYR A 281 0.81 -2.29 15.18
CA TYR A 281 -0.10 -1.53 14.33
C TYR A 281 -1.50 -1.43 14.95
N GLN A 282 -2.04 -0.21 14.96
CA GLN A 282 -3.40 0.09 15.39
C GLN A 282 -4.13 0.79 14.25
N PRO A 283 -5.25 0.23 13.75
CA PRO A 283 -6.05 0.88 12.73
C PRO A 283 -6.45 2.30 13.15
N HIS A 284 -6.38 3.24 12.21
CA HIS A 284 -6.74 4.65 12.40
C HIS A 284 -5.86 5.45 13.37
N VAL A 285 -4.74 4.88 13.83
CA VAL A 285 -3.75 5.58 14.65
C VAL A 285 -2.45 5.70 13.86
N LEU A 286 -1.83 6.87 13.87
CA LEU A 286 -0.53 7.08 13.23
C LEU A 286 0.53 6.18 13.88
N SER A 287 1.16 5.33 13.07
CA SER A 287 2.21 4.40 13.54
C SER A 287 3.50 5.10 13.98
N SER A 288 3.72 6.34 13.55
CA SER A 288 4.92 7.11 13.83
C SER A 288 4.69 8.60 13.57
N LEU A 289 5.40 9.45 14.31
CA LEU A 289 5.52 10.89 14.02
C LEU A 289 6.81 11.23 13.27
N TYR A 290 7.71 10.25 13.07
CA TYR A 290 8.93 10.45 12.29
C TYR A 290 8.62 10.64 10.82
N CYS A 291 9.30 11.60 10.19
CA CYS A 291 9.17 11.93 8.76
C CYS A 291 7.73 12.24 8.31
N MET A 292 6.84 12.57 9.26
CA MET A 292 5.50 13.05 9.00
C MET A 292 5.53 14.55 8.73
N GLY A 293 4.88 14.98 7.66
CA GLY A 293 4.81 16.38 7.31
C GLY A 293 4.08 16.59 6.00
N ALA A 294 3.58 17.80 5.81
CA ALA A 294 3.02 18.27 4.56
C ALA A 294 3.40 19.74 4.35
N THR A 295 3.42 20.15 3.08
CA THR A 295 3.82 21.50 2.64
C THR A 295 2.95 22.58 3.28
N TYR A 296 1.64 22.34 3.43
CA TYR A 296 0.74 23.30 4.07
C TYR A 296 1.11 23.54 5.54
N GLN A 297 1.52 22.49 6.27
CA GLN A 297 1.96 22.59 7.67
C GLN A 297 3.24 23.41 7.79
N GLU A 298 4.18 23.20 6.86
CA GLU A 298 5.45 23.96 6.83
C GLU A 298 5.22 25.45 6.55
N ASN A 299 4.23 25.76 5.73
CA ASN A 299 3.82 27.13 5.41
C ASN A 299 2.98 27.77 6.53
N GLY A 300 2.76 27.08 7.66
CA GLY A 300 1.96 27.57 8.78
C GLY A 300 0.46 27.60 8.51
N ASN A 301 -0.02 26.88 7.49
CA ASN A 301 -1.43 26.76 7.17
C ASN A 301 -2.01 25.51 7.86
N SER A 302 -3.25 25.58 8.34
CA SER A 302 -4.00 24.44 8.87
C SER A 302 -4.83 23.72 7.80
N ILE A 303 -4.94 24.30 6.60
CA ILE A 303 -5.75 23.81 5.50
C ILE A 303 -4.83 23.30 4.39
N GLU A 304 -5.06 22.05 3.97
CA GLU A 304 -4.40 21.47 2.81
C GLU A 304 -4.84 22.19 1.53
N THR A 305 -3.90 22.79 0.81
CA THR A 305 -4.20 23.64 -0.36
C THR A 305 -4.63 22.87 -1.60
N ARG A 306 -4.70 21.53 -1.55
CA ARG A 306 -5.30 20.72 -2.62
C ARG A 306 -6.79 21.03 -2.75
N TYR A 307 -7.44 21.36 -1.62
CA TYR A 307 -8.77 21.96 -1.55
C TYR A 307 -8.69 23.50 -1.64
N PHE A 308 -7.80 24.08 -2.44
CA PHE A 308 -7.75 25.53 -2.67
C PHE A 308 -8.01 25.92 -4.12
N ASP A 309 -8.22 24.94 -5.02
CA ASP A 309 -8.99 25.20 -6.22
C ASP A 309 -10.43 25.51 -5.79
N PRO A 310 -10.92 26.76 -5.95
CA PRO A 310 -12.26 27.13 -5.56
C PRO A 310 -13.32 26.25 -6.22
N GLU A 311 -13.05 25.72 -7.41
CA GLU A 311 -13.95 24.78 -8.08
C GLU A 311 -13.95 23.41 -7.39
N ALA A 312 -12.78 22.88 -7.00
CA ALA A 312 -12.69 21.61 -6.26
C ALA A 312 -13.33 21.70 -4.87
N VAL A 313 -13.20 22.83 -4.16
CA VAL A 313 -13.87 23.07 -2.85
C VAL A 313 -15.36 23.16 -3.03
N LYS A 314 -15.81 23.97 -4.01
CA LYS A 314 -17.23 24.10 -4.33
C LYS A 314 -17.82 22.74 -4.66
N LYS A 315 -17.11 21.94 -5.47
CA LYS A 315 -17.54 20.61 -5.85
C LYS A 315 -17.57 19.63 -4.66
N PHE A 316 -16.54 19.63 -3.81
CA PHE A 316 -16.52 18.83 -2.58
C PHE A 316 -17.70 19.19 -1.66
N ASN A 317 -18.00 20.47 -1.51
CA ASN A 317 -19.11 20.95 -0.69
C ASN A 317 -20.47 20.56 -1.30
N GLU A 318 -20.63 20.69 -2.61
CA GLU A 318 -21.85 20.28 -3.34
C GLU A 318 -22.07 18.76 -3.22
N GLU A 319 -21.01 17.95 -3.38
CA GLU A 319 -21.07 16.49 -3.25
C GLU A 319 -21.36 16.06 -1.81
N THR A 320 -20.68 16.66 -0.84
CA THR A 320 -20.91 16.40 0.60
C THR A 320 -22.33 16.76 1.00
N ALA A 321 -22.84 17.92 0.55
CA ALA A 321 -24.22 18.33 0.79
C ALA A 321 -25.24 17.37 0.13
N ALA A 322 -24.98 16.90 -1.09
CA ALA A 322 -25.83 15.92 -1.76
C ALA A 322 -25.88 14.59 -1.00
N ILE A 323 -24.74 14.11 -0.48
CA ILE A 323 -24.64 12.89 0.34
C ILE A 323 -25.38 13.06 1.67
N LEU A 324 -25.16 14.17 2.38
CA LEU A 324 -25.83 14.47 3.65
C LEU A 324 -27.35 14.52 3.47
N LYS A 325 -27.82 15.18 2.40
CA LYS A 325 -29.25 15.24 2.04
C LYS A 325 -29.82 13.86 1.73
N ALA A 326 -29.12 13.04 0.96
CA ALA A 326 -29.55 11.67 0.65
C ALA A 326 -29.64 10.79 1.91
N LYS A 327 -28.84 11.09 2.94
CA LYS A 327 -28.85 10.41 4.25
C LYS A 327 -29.81 11.03 5.27
N GLY A 328 -30.63 12.01 4.88
CA GLY A 328 -31.65 12.63 5.75
C GLY A 328 -31.12 13.70 6.70
N PHE A 329 -29.86 14.10 6.59
CA PHE A 329 -29.29 15.25 7.32
C PHE A 329 -29.65 16.53 6.57
N VAL A 330 -30.86 17.05 6.83
CA VAL A 330 -31.33 18.31 6.25
C VAL A 330 -30.88 19.47 7.13
N GLY A 331 -30.07 20.39 6.57
CA GLY A 331 -29.65 21.62 7.25
C GLY A 331 -28.24 21.63 7.85
N PHE A 332 -27.40 20.64 7.56
CA PHE A 332 -25.96 20.67 7.87
C PHE A 332 -25.19 21.15 6.63
N GLU A 333 -24.44 22.25 6.77
CA GLU A 333 -23.45 22.64 5.77
C GLU A 333 -22.17 21.80 5.95
N PRO A 334 -21.39 21.53 4.89
CA PRO A 334 -20.09 20.85 5.00
C PRO A 334 -19.11 21.54 5.97
N LEU A 335 -19.30 22.82 6.24
CA LEU A 335 -18.52 23.63 7.19
C LEU A 335 -19.00 23.52 8.65
N ASP A 336 -20.17 22.90 8.89
CA ASP A 336 -20.72 22.67 10.23
C ASP A 336 -20.21 21.35 10.87
N LEU A 337 -19.39 20.59 10.13
CA LEU A 337 -18.69 19.36 10.53
C LEU A 337 -17.19 19.64 10.66
#